data_AF-A0A4Y7L781-F1
#
_entry.id   AF-A0A4Y7L781-F1
#
_cell.length_a   1.000
_cell.length_b   1.000
_cell.length_c   1.000
_cell.angle_alpha   90.00
_cell.angle_beta   90.00
_cell.angle_gamma   90.00
#
_symmetry.space_group_name_H-M   'P 1'
#
loop_
_entity.id
_entity.type
_entity.pdbx_description
1 polymer ?
#
loop_
_entity_poly.entity_id
_entity_poly.type
_entity_poly.pdbx_seq_one_letter_code
_entity_poly.pdbx_strand_id
1 'polypeptide(L)'
;MLDINLFRVDKGGNPEIIRESQRRRFASVELVDEVICLDKEWRQRQFELDNLRKDLNKINKEAGELIISGEDATGKIKSSEKCKQSKAAKDAEVQEAKDLLYSKLDLIGNLVHDSAPVDNDEANNLVVQHGE
;
A
#
# COMPACT_ATOMS: atom_id res chain seq x y z
N MET A 1 6.30 -7.55 10.71
CA MET A 1 6.18 -6.94 9.37
C MET A 1 6.94 -5.64 9.37
N LEU A 2 7.77 -5.40 8.37
CA LEU A 2 8.52 -4.16 8.20
C LEU A 2 7.54 -3.03 7.85
N ASP A 3 7.70 -1.86 8.47
CA ASP A 3 6.86 -0.70 8.15
C ASP A 3 7.11 -0.23 6.72
N ILE A 4 6.04 -0.16 5.90
CA ILE A 4 6.12 0.39 4.55
C ILE A 4 6.64 1.84 4.54
N ASN A 5 6.46 2.58 5.65
CA ASN A 5 6.99 3.92 5.79
C ASN A 5 8.53 3.96 5.75
N LEU A 6 9.22 2.87 6.10
CA LEU A 6 10.69 2.77 5.98
C LEU A 6 11.17 2.75 4.52
N PHE A 7 10.30 2.36 3.58
CA PHE A 7 10.58 2.39 2.14
C PHE A 7 10.32 3.78 1.55
N ARG A 8 9.63 4.66 2.29
CA ARG A 8 9.20 5.98 1.82
C ARG A 8 10.15 7.06 2.31
N VAL A 9 11.01 7.52 1.40
CA VAL A 9 11.95 8.62 1.67
C VAL A 9 11.24 9.90 2.13
N ASP A 10 10.08 10.19 1.55
CA ASP A 10 9.23 11.36 1.87
C ASP A 10 8.68 11.32 3.31
N LYS A 11 8.56 10.13 3.91
CA LYS A 11 8.08 9.93 5.30
C LYS A 11 9.22 9.76 6.31
N GLY A 12 10.48 9.96 5.89
CA GLY A 12 11.67 9.74 6.73
C GLY A 12 12.19 8.31 6.73
N GLY A 13 11.74 7.47 5.79
CA GLY A 13 12.26 6.12 5.58
C GLY A 13 13.54 6.10 4.75
N ASN A 14 14.36 5.06 4.95
CA ASN A 14 15.61 4.86 4.21
C ASN A 14 15.60 3.50 3.49
N PRO A 15 15.15 3.45 2.22
CA PRO A 15 15.12 2.20 1.45
C PRO A 15 16.52 1.61 1.23
N GLU A 16 17.58 2.44 1.27
CA GLU A 16 18.96 1.98 1.18
C GLU A 16 19.37 1.05 2.32
N ILE A 17 18.93 1.35 3.55
CA ILE A 17 19.20 0.50 4.72
C ILE A 17 18.52 -0.87 4.57
N ILE A 18 17.30 -0.88 4.01
CA ILE A 18 16.56 -2.12 3.73
C ILE A 18 17.25 -2.93 2.64
N ARG A 19 17.73 -2.28 1.56
CA ARG A 19 18.51 -2.93 0.51
C ARG A 19 19.80 -3.54 1.07
N GLU A 20 20.51 -2.82 1.94
CA GLU A 20 21.73 -3.34 2.56
C GLU A 20 21.43 -4.52 3.48
N SER A 21 20.38 -4.44 4.31
CA SER A 21 19.95 -5.53 5.17
C SER A 21 19.53 -6.77 4.36
N GLN A 22 18.84 -6.59 3.23
CA GLN A 22 18.49 -7.71 2.33
C GLN A 22 19.73 -8.32 1.70
N ARG A 23 20.70 -7.49 1.27
CA ARG A 23 21.98 -7.95 0.72
C ARG A 23 22.78 -8.76 1.75
N ARG A 24 22.83 -8.31 3.02
CA ARG A 24 23.47 -9.05 4.13
C ARG A 24 22.82 -10.43 4.38
N ARG A 25 21.54 -10.59 4.04
CA ARG A 25 20.79 -11.84 4.12
C ARG A 25 20.75 -12.65 2.82
N PHE A 26 21.49 -12.24 1.80
CA PHE A 26 21.45 -12.84 0.46
C PHE A 26 20.04 -12.84 -0.17
N ALA A 27 19.19 -11.90 0.25
CA ALA A 27 17.85 -11.71 -0.30
C ALA A 27 17.86 -10.69 -1.46
N SER A 28 16.86 -10.79 -2.34
CA SER A 28 16.75 -9.93 -3.52
C SER A 28 16.45 -8.49 -3.14
N VAL A 29 17.38 -7.58 -3.42
CA VAL A 29 17.17 -6.13 -3.31
C VAL A 29 16.14 -5.60 -4.30
N GLU A 30 15.87 -6.35 -5.36
CA GLU A 30 14.81 -6.06 -6.34
C GLU A 30 13.42 -6.07 -5.71
N LEU A 31 13.18 -6.90 -4.68
CA LEU A 31 11.92 -6.88 -3.92
C LEU A 31 11.66 -5.51 -3.28
N VAL A 32 12.72 -4.83 -2.82
CA VAL A 32 12.61 -3.48 -2.25
C VAL A 32 12.16 -2.48 -3.31
N ASP A 33 12.70 -2.58 -4.53
CA ASP A 33 12.30 -1.73 -5.64
C ASP A 33 10.87 -2.01 -6.11
N GLU A 34 10.50 -3.29 -6.22
CA GLU A 34 9.13 -3.72 -6.52
C GLU A 34 8.14 -3.14 -5.50
N VAL A 35 8.43 -3.25 -4.20
CA VAL A 35 7.58 -2.68 -3.14
C VAL A 35 7.45 -1.17 -3.26
N ILE A 36 8.53 -0.45 -3.57
CA ILE A 36 8.47 1.01 -3.80
C ILE A 36 7.63 1.35 -5.03
N CYS A 37 7.74 0.56 -6.11
CA CYS A 37 6.94 0.74 -7.32
C CYS A 37 5.46 0.49 -7.05
N LEU A 38 5.13 -0.65 -6.42
CA LEU A 38 3.77 -1.01 -6.02
C LEU A 38 3.16 0.01 -5.05
N ASP A 39 3.95 0.57 -4.11
CA ASP A 39 3.50 1.64 -3.21
C ASP A 39 3.10 2.89 -3.99
N LYS A 40 3.89 3.28 -5.01
CA LYS A 40 3.58 4.43 -5.86
C LYS A 40 2.32 4.19 -6.68
N GLU A 41 2.19 3.02 -7.30
CA GLU A 41 1.00 2.64 -8.07
C GLU A 41 -0.24 2.63 -7.17
N TRP A 42 -0.16 1.97 -6.01
CA TRP A 42 -1.23 1.95 -5.03
C TRP A 42 -1.64 3.35 -4.62
N ARG A 43 -0.68 4.24 -4.34
CA ARG A 43 -0.97 5.63 -3.95
C ARG A 43 -1.60 6.43 -5.09
N GLN A 44 -1.17 6.21 -6.33
CA GLN A 44 -1.75 6.86 -7.51
C GLN A 44 -3.19 6.39 -7.74
N ARG A 45 -3.45 5.08 -7.68
CA ARG A 45 -4.78 4.49 -7.79
C ARG A 45 -5.69 4.96 -6.64
N GLN A 46 -5.16 5.06 -5.42
CA GLN A 46 -5.89 5.57 -4.26
C GLN A 46 -6.24 7.05 -4.41
N PHE A 47 -5.35 7.85 -5.01
CA PHE A 47 -5.64 9.25 -5.35
C PHE A 47 -6.75 9.36 -6.42
N GLU A 48 -6.70 8.55 -7.47
CA GLU A 48 -7.79 8.47 -8.46
C GLU A 48 -9.13 8.10 -7.79
N LEU A 49 -9.12 7.12 -6.88
CA LEU A 49 -10.28 6.68 -6.13
C LEU A 49 -10.86 7.79 -5.23
N ASP A 50 -10.00 8.55 -4.54
CA ASP A 50 -10.42 9.70 -3.74
C ASP A 50 -11.04 10.80 -4.61
N ASN A 51 -10.43 11.06 -5.78
CA ASN A 51 -10.96 12.03 -6.72
C ASN A 51 -12.35 11.61 -7.25
N LEU A 52 -12.52 10.32 -7.60
CA LEU A 52 -13.82 9.75 -7.97
C LEU A 52 -14.84 9.85 -6.83
N ARG A 53 -14.42 9.67 -5.58
CA ARG A 53 -15.28 9.88 -4.39
C ARG A 53 -15.77 11.32 -4.30
N LYS A 54 -14.88 12.30 -4.51
CA LYS A 54 -15.22 13.72 -4.50
C LYS A 54 -16.20 14.08 -5.61
N ASP A 55 -15.93 13.62 -6.83
CA ASP A 55 -16.84 13.79 -7.98
C ASP A 55 -18.21 13.18 -7.70
N LEU A 56 -18.24 11.95 -7.17
CA LEU A 56 -19.50 11.31 -6.78
C LEU A 56 -20.30 12.11 -5.76
N ASN A 57 -19.65 12.59 -4.71
CA ASN A 57 -20.34 13.40 -3.71
C ASN A 57 -20.88 14.69 -4.32
N LYS A 58 -20.13 15.33 -5.23
CA LYS A 58 -20.57 16.51 -5.95
C LYS A 58 -21.80 16.22 -6.81
N ILE A 59 -21.77 15.14 -7.61
CA ILE A 59 -22.88 14.71 -8.46
C ILE A 59 -24.12 14.35 -7.61
N ASN A 60 -23.94 13.65 -6.49
CA ASN A 60 -25.06 13.31 -5.60
C ASN A 60 -25.68 14.57 -4.97
N LYS A 61 -24.85 15.56 -4.61
CA LYS A 61 -25.34 16.83 -4.08
C LYS A 61 -26.14 17.59 -5.14
N GLU A 62 -25.59 17.75 -6.35
CA GLU A 62 -26.30 18.38 -7.47
C GLU A 62 -27.60 17.64 -7.81
N ALA A 63 -27.59 16.30 -7.81
CA ALA A 63 -28.80 15.49 -8.02
C ALA A 63 -29.84 15.76 -6.93
N GLY A 64 -29.43 15.81 -5.66
CA GLY A 64 -30.31 16.15 -4.54
C GLY A 64 -30.92 17.55 -4.68
N GLU A 65 -30.12 18.54 -5.06
CA GLU A 65 -30.59 19.91 -5.29
C GLU A 65 -31.62 19.98 -6.43
N LEU A 66 -31.40 19.27 -7.54
CA LEU A 66 -32.34 19.19 -8.66
C LEU A 66 -33.67 18.52 -8.26
N ILE A 67 -33.62 17.44 -7.47
CA ILE A 67 -34.82 16.76 -6.97
C ILE A 67 -35.64 17.70 -6.06
N ILE A 68 -34.96 18.45 -5.19
CA ILE A 68 -35.61 19.43 -4.30
C ILE A 68 -36.21 20.58 -5.12
N SER A 69 -35.53 21.01 -6.19
CA SER A 69 -36.00 22.05 -7.11
C SER A 69 -37.12 21.58 -8.06
N GLY A 70 -37.45 20.28 -8.06
CA GLY A 70 -38.47 19.69 -8.94
C GLY A 70 -38.02 19.49 -10.39
N GLU A 71 -36.72 19.58 -10.68
CA GLU A 71 -36.14 19.31 -12.00
C GLU A 71 -35.80 17.82 -12.20
N ASP A 72 -35.67 17.38 -13.47
CA ASP A 72 -35.34 16.00 -13.80
C ASP A 72 -33.88 15.67 -13.42
N ALA A 73 -33.70 14.98 -12.30
CA ALA A 73 -32.40 14.52 -11.83
C ALA A 73 -31.98 13.17 -12.43
N THR A 74 -32.80 12.56 -13.30
CA THR A 74 -32.62 11.19 -13.80
C THR A 74 -31.28 11.00 -14.52
N GLY A 75 -30.82 12.02 -15.26
CA GLY A 75 -29.50 12.03 -15.92
C GLY A 75 -28.31 12.08 -14.95
N LYS A 76 -28.41 12.89 -13.89
CA LYS A 76 -27.38 13.01 -12.84
C LYS A 76 -27.33 11.76 -11.96
N ILE A 77 -28.48 11.15 -11.64
CA ILE A 77 -28.55 9.88 -10.90
C ILE A 77 -27.88 8.75 -11.69
N LYS A 78 -28.18 8.60 -12.98
CA LYS A 78 -27.50 7.61 -13.84
C LYS A 78 -25.99 7.83 -13.91
N SER A 79 -25.56 9.08 -13.97
CA SER A 79 -24.13 9.43 -13.97
C SER A 79 -23.47 9.10 -12.63
N SER A 80 -24.15 9.35 -11.51
CA SER A 80 -23.73 8.92 -10.17
C SER A 80 -23.60 7.41 -10.08
N GLU A 81 -24.58 6.63 -10.55
CA GLU A 81 -24.50 5.17 -10.52
C GLU A 81 -23.33 4.62 -11.36
N LYS A 82 -23.14 5.14 -12.57
CA LYS A 82 -22.03 4.75 -13.44
C LYS A 82 -20.68 5.08 -12.79
N CYS A 83 -20.58 6.24 -12.14
CA CYS A 83 -19.39 6.66 -11.42
C CYS A 83 -19.16 5.79 -10.16
N LYS A 84 -20.22 5.39 -9.44
CA LYS A 84 -20.14 4.41 -8.32
C LYS A 84 -19.61 3.07 -8.78
N GLN A 85 -20.07 2.58 -9.92
CA GLN A 85 -19.63 1.30 -10.48
C GLN A 85 -18.16 1.36 -10.90
N SER A 86 -17.74 2.43 -11.57
CA SER A 86 -16.34 2.66 -11.94
C SER A 86 -15.44 2.82 -10.71
N LYS A 87 -15.93 3.47 -9.65
CA LYS A 87 -15.25 3.58 -8.37
C LYS A 87 -15.10 2.21 -7.70
N ALA A 88 -16.15 1.40 -7.67
CA ALA A 88 -16.08 0.05 -7.07
C ALA A 88 -15.05 -0.84 -7.77
N ALA A 89 -14.96 -0.76 -9.11
CA ALA A 89 -13.93 -1.45 -9.87
C ALA A 89 -12.51 -0.97 -9.49
N LYS A 90 -12.29 0.35 -9.44
CA LYS A 90 -11.00 0.93 -9.03
C LYS A 90 -10.65 0.62 -7.57
N ASP A 91 -11.63 0.55 -6.69
CA ASP A 91 -11.46 0.19 -5.28
C ASP A 91 -10.94 -1.25 -5.14
N ALA A 92 -11.51 -2.18 -5.92
CA ALA A 92 -11.02 -3.55 -5.99
C ALA A 92 -9.57 -3.60 -6.50
N GLU A 93 -9.23 -2.88 -7.58
CA GLU A 93 -7.85 -2.84 -8.08
C GLU A 93 -6.86 -2.24 -7.05
N VAL A 94 -7.28 -1.22 -6.31
CA VAL A 94 -6.48 -0.63 -5.20
C VAL A 94 -6.26 -1.67 -4.10
N GLN A 95 -7.28 -2.45 -3.77
CA GLN A 95 -7.23 -3.50 -2.76
C GLN A 95 -6.30 -4.64 -3.21
N GLU A 96 -6.37 -5.08 -4.47
CA GLU A 96 -5.46 -6.09 -5.03
C GLU A 96 -4.01 -5.60 -5.06
N ALA A 97 -3.77 -4.35 -5.49
CA ALA A 97 -2.44 -3.75 -5.46
C ALA A 97 -1.89 -3.67 -4.03
N LYS A 98 -2.76 -3.37 -3.04
CA LYS A 98 -2.40 -3.38 -1.63
C LYS A 98 -2.07 -4.79 -1.14
N ASP A 99 -2.85 -5.80 -1.50
CA ASP A 99 -2.61 -7.17 -1.07
C ASP A 99 -1.29 -7.72 -1.64
N LEU A 100 -1.02 -7.45 -2.92
CA LEU A 100 0.25 -7.72 -3.57
C LEU A 100 1.43 -7.03 -2.86
N LEU A 101 1.27 -5.74 -2.54
CA LEU A 101 2.27 -4.96 -1.81
C LEU A 101 2.54 -5.55 -0.41
N TYR A 102 1.49 -5.93 0.33
CA TYR A 102 1.62 -6.52 1.66
C TYR A 102 2.24 -7.93 1.59
N SER A 103 1.87 -8.74 0.58
CA SER A 103 2.48 -10.04 0.33
C SER A 103 3.97 -9.92 0.02
N LYS A 104 4.36 -8.94 -0.81
CA LYS A 104 5.77 -8.64 -1.11
C LYS A 104 6.52 -8.09 0.10
N LEU A 105 5.86 -7.27 0.93
CA LEU A 105 6.41 -6.79 2.20
C LEU A 105 6.62 -7.91 3.21
N ASP A 106 5.74 -8.92 3.24
CA ASP A 106 5.87 -10.06 4.14
C ASP A 106 7.08 -10.93 3.77
N LEU A 107 7.38 -11.04 2.47
CA LEU A 107 8.63 -11.65 1.98
C LEU A 107 9.89 -10.89 2.44
N ILE A 108 9.78 -9.59 2.72
CA ILE A 108 10.90 -8.79 3.25
C ILE A 108 10.94 -8.96 4.77
N GLY A 109 11.83 -9.83 5.23
CA GLY A 109 12.07 -10.06 6.66
C GLY A 109 12.54 -8.80 7.40
N ASN A 110 12.30 -8.74 8.71
CA ASN A 110 12.61 -7.58 9.57
C ASN A 110 14.08 -7.11 9.46
N LEU A 111 14.39 -5.83 9.59
CA LEU A 111 15.76 -5.31 9.45
C LEU A 111 16.76 -6.04 10.38
N VAL A 112 17.94 -6.39 9.84
CA VAL A 112 19.06 -6.94 10.64
C VAL A 112 19.56 -5.82 11.54
N HIS A 113 19.50 -6.02 12.86
CA HIS A 113 20.12 -5.10 13.81
C HIS A 113 21.64 -5.23 13.72
N ASP A 114 22.39 -4.14 13.93
CA ASP A 114 23.86 -4.10 13.81
C ASP A 114 24.60 -5.10 14.74
N SER A 115 23.91 -5.55 15.79
CA SER A 115 24.42 -6.54 16.74
C SER A 115 24.18 -8.00 16.33
N ALA A 116 23.48 -8.24 15.21
CA ALA A 116 23.22 -9.59 14.74
C ALA A 116 24.42 -10.09 13.91
N PRO A 117 25.10 -11.16 14.35
CA PRO A 117 26.21 -11.73 13.59
C PRO A 117 25.71 -12.15 12.19
N VAL A 118 26.44 -11.73 11.14
CA VAL A 118 26.22 -12.17 9.76
C VAL A 118 26.87 -13.54 9.62
N ASP A 119 26.22 -14.56 10.16
CA ASP A 119 26.69 -15.94 10.06
C ASP A 119 25.64 -16.77 9.31
N ASN A 120 26.05 -17.27 8.15
CA ASN A 120 25.30 -18.22 7.31
C ASN A 120 25.43 -19.67 7.83
N ASP A 121 25.81 -19.83 9.11
CA ASP A 121 26.16 -21.13 9.67
C ASP A 121 25.34 -21.40 10.93
N GLU A 122 24.58 -22.49 10.89
CA GLU A 122 23.70 -23.01 11.95
C GLU A 122 24.45 -23.32 13.27
N ALA A 123 25.78 -23.13 13.31
CA ALA A 123 26.62 -23.44 14.46
C ALA A 123 26.61 -22.41 15.61
N ASN A 124 26.05 -21.21 15.43
CA ASN A 124 26.06 -20.15 16.47
C ASN A 124 24.66 -19.78 16.97
N ASN A 125 23.73 -20.74 17.03
CA ASN A 125 22.56 -20.57 17.89
C ASN A 125 23.01 -20.66 19.35
N LEU A 126 23.41 -19.52 19.92
CA LEU A 126 23.71 -19.37 21.33
C LEU A 126 22.50 -19.91 22.10
N VAL A 127 22.65 -21.11 22.65
CA VAL A 127 21.71 -21.75 23.55
C VAL A 127 21.58 -20.85 24.76
N VAL A 128 20.58 -19.98 24.75
CA VAL A 128 20.14 -19.27 25.94
C VAL A 128 19.47 -20.29 26.84
N GLN A 129 20.28 -21.03 27.59
CA GLN A 129 19.81 -21.87 28.67
C GLN A 129 19.33 -20.94 29.79
N HIS A 130 18.01 -20.77 29.88
CA HIS A 130 17.37 -20.27 31.09
C HIS A 130 17.27 -21.44 32.07
N GLY A 131 17.88 -21.32 33.25
CA GLY A 131 17.87 -22.36 34.28
C GLY A 131 18.37 -21.87 35.63
N GLU A 132 17.40 -21.46 36.45
CA GLU A 132 17.36 -21.27 37.93
C GLU A 132 18.21 -20.19 38.61
#